data_AF-A0A963FV08-F1
#
_entry.id   AF-A0A963FV08-F1
#
_cell.length_a   1.000
_cell.length_b   1.000
_cell.length_c   1.000
_cell.angle_alpha   90.00
_cell.angle_beta   90.00
_cell.angle_gamma   90.00
#
_symmetry.space_group_name_H-M   'P 1'
#
loop_
_entity.id
_entity.type
_entity.pdbx_description
1 polymer ?
#
loop_
_entity_poly.entity_id
_entity_poly.type
_entity_poly.pdbx_seq_one_letter_code
_entity_poly.pdbx_strand_id
1 'polypeptide(L)'
;MTHFAHFDQDLDQIALELAGLGALCNVRLRDPGMVTAILDGHTPVDCNNHAAFEKMRGLLALAFKTIQESSRYEGAEATARMIHHAVQIAAERRDRYS
;
A
#
# COMPACT_ATOMS: atom_id res chain seq x y z
N MET A 1 -5.27 -16.86 -18.17
CA MET A 1 -6.01 -15.99 -17.22
C MET A 1 -5.67 -16.37 -15.77
N THR A 2 -4.40 -16.28 -15.36
CA THR A 2 -3.93 -16.71 -14.03
C THR A 2 -3.06 -15.68 -13.33
N HIS A 3 -2.69 -14.58 -14.00
CA HIS A 3 -1.80 -13.56 -13.42
C HIS A 3 -2.50 -12.69 -12.35
N PHE A 4 -3.79 -12.38 -12.55
CA PHE A 4 -4.54 -11.47 -11.67
C PHE A 4 -4.79 -12.01 -10.26
N ALA A 5 -5.05 -13.32 -10.09
CA ALA A 5 -5.37 -13.89 -8.79
C ALA A 5 -4.17 -13.93 -7.83
N HIS A 6 -2.96 -14.13 -8.35
CA HIS A 6 -1.73 -14.02 -7.55
C HIS A 6 -1.45 -12.56 -7.18
N PHE A 7 -1.72 -11.65 -8.11
CA PHE A 7 -1.51 -10.22 -7.90
C PHE A 7 -2.42 -9.64 -6.82
N ASP A 8 -3.69 -10.07 -6.76
CA ASP A 8 -4.62 -9.64 -5.70
C ASP A 8 -4.18 -10.15 -4.32
N GLN A 9 -3.70 -11.40 -4.23
CA GLN A 9 -3.14 -11.94 -2.99
C GLN A 9 -1.87 -11.20 -2.55
N ASP A 10 -1.00 -10.84 -3.50
CA ASP A 10 0.20 -10.06 -3.23
C ASP A 10 -0.15 -8.65 -2.76
N LEU A 11 -1.15 -7.99 -3.37
CA LEU A 11 -1.65 -6.67 -2.96
C LEU A 11 -2.28 -6.71 -1.56
N ASP A 12 -3.02 -7.75 -1.24
CA ASP A 12 -3.59 -7.96 0.10
C ASP A 12 -2.51 -8.09 1.16
N GLN A 13 -1.46 -8.87 0.87
CA GLN A 13 -0.34 -9.08 1.78
C GLN A 13 0.46 -7.78 1.97
N ILE A 14 0.67 -7.02 0.89
CA ILE A 14 1.27 -5.68 0.94
C ILE A 14 0.42 -4.74 1.81
N ALA A 15 -0.90 -4.72 1.63
CA ALA A 15 -1.79 -3.87 2.41
C ALA A 15 -1.76 -4.22 3.91
N LEU A 16 -1.75 -5.51 4.26
CA LEU A 16 -1.64 -5.97 5.64
C LEU A 16 -0.31 -5.56 6.27
N GLU A 17 0.79 -5.71 5.54
CA GLU A 17 2.11 -5.34 6.01
C GLU A 17 2.24 -3.82 6.18
N LEU A 18 1.71 -3.03 5.24
CA LEU A 18 1.62 -1.57 5.37
C LEU A 18 0.79 -1.14 6.59
N ALA A 19 -0.31 -1.83 6.88
CA ALA A 19 -1.12 -1.54 8.06
C ALA A 19 -0.34 -1.82 9.36
N GLY A 20 0.39 -2.93 9.43
CA GLY A 20 1.24 -3.27 10.57
C GLY A 20 2.38 -2.27 10.79
N LEU A 21 3.06 -1.88 9.70
CA LEU A 21 4.13 -0.88 9.76
C LEU A 21 3.60 0.51 10.13
N GLY A 22 2.42 0.88 9.61
CA GLY A 22 1.72 2.11 10.00
C GLY A 22 1.41 2.13 11.49
N ALA A 23 0.89 1.04 12.05
CA ALA A 23 0.64 0.92 13.49
C ALA A 23 1.93 1.07 14.33
N LEU A 24 3.05 0.48 13.91
CA LEU A 24 4.34 0.62 14.60
C LEU A 24 4.89 2.04 14.60
N CYS A 25 4.54 2.83 13.59
CA CYS A 25 4.93 4.23 13.45
C CYS A 25 3.87 5.22 13.96
N ASN A 26 2.71 4.76 14.47
CA ASN A 26 1.53 5.59 14.75
C ASN A 26 1.08 6.44 13.54
N VAL A 27 1.10 5.84 12.36
CA VAL A 27 0.80 6.51 11.09
C VAL A 27 -0.50 6.00 10.49
N ARG A 28 -1.31 6.94 10.02
CA ARG A 28 -2.54 6.65 9.27
C ARG A 28 -2.27 6.92 7.80
N LEU A 29 -1.98 5.87 7.04
CA LEU A 29 -1.68 5.98 5.59
C LEU A 29 -2.82 6.59 4.76
N ARG A 30 -4.05 6.57 5.28
CA ARG A 30 -5.22 7.19 4.63
C ARG A 30 -5.27 8.71 4.77
N ASP A 31 -4.47 9.30 5.66
CA ASP A 31 -4.49 10.73 5.89
C ASP A 31 -3.92 11.44 4.64
N PRO A 32 -4.56 12.51 4.15
CA PRO A 32 -4.13 13.19 2.93
C PRO A 32 -2.66 13.61 3.00
N GLY A 33 -1.88 13.31 1.95
CA GLY A 33 -0.45 13.66 1.86
C GLY A 33 0.49 12.78 2.67
N MET A 34 0.00 11.89 3.54
CA MET A 34 0.85 11.04 4.37
C MET A 34 1.73 10.09 3.55
N VAL A 35 1.15 9.44 2.55
CA VAL A 35 1.91 8.53 1.65
C VAL A 35 3.02 9.27 0.93
N THR A 36 2.75 10.48 0.42
CA THR A 36 3.76 11.32 -0.25
C THR A 36 4.87 11.71 0.71
N ALA A 37 4.53 12.18 1.92
CA ALA A 37 5.50 12.54 2.93
C ALA A 37 6.45 11.37 3.29
N ILE A 38 5.90 10.16 3.46
CA ILE A 38 6.71 8.97 3.74
C ILE A 38 7.65 8.66 2.58
N LEU A 39 7.16 8.70 1.33
CA LEU A 39 7.97 8.45 0.14
C LEU A 39 9.13 9.44 0.01
N ASP A 40 8.88 10.71 0.34
CA ASP A 40 9.87 11.79 0.37
C ASP A 40 10.87 11.68 1.55
N GLY A 41 10.68 10.70 2.43
CA GLY A 41 11.56 10.43 3.57
C GLY A 41 11.23 11.28 4.81
N HIS A 42 10.07 11.93 4.84
CA HIS A 42 9.62 12.63 6.04
C HIS A 42 9.08 11.64 7.06
N THR A 43 9.93 11.30 8.04
CA THR A 43 9.55 10.47 9.18
C THR A 43 8.51 11.21 10.03
N PRO A 44 7.33 10.62 10.27
CA PRO A 44 6.33 11.19 11.18
C PRO A 44 6.89 11.31 12.59
N VAL A 45 6.55 12.40 13.29
CA VAL A 45 7.09 12.74 14.62
C VAL A 45 6.94 11.61 15.63
N ASP A 46 5.85 10.84 15.53
CA ASP A 46 5.54 9.75 16.46
C ASP A 46 6.18 8.40 16.07
N CYS A 47 6.84 8.30 14.91
CA CYS A 47 7.51 7.06 14.52
C CYS A 47 8.89 6.94 15.16
N ASN A 48 8.93 6.31 16.34
CA ASN A 48 10.18 5.98 17.04
C ASN A 48 10.86 4.69 16.53
N ASN A 49 10.33 4.07 15.47
CA ASN A 49 10.88 2.84 14.88
C ASN A 49 11.38 3.10 13.45
N HIS A 50 12.64 3.51 13.32
CA HIS A 50 13.25 3.85 12.03
C HIS A 50 13.26 2.67 11.05
N ALA A 51 13.46 1.43 11.53
CA ALA A 51 13.43 0.24 10.67
C ALA A 51 12.03 -0.01 10.08
N ALA A 52 10.97 0.17 10.88
CA ALA A 52 9.59 0.07 10.39
C ALA A 52 9.27 1.18 9.38
N PHE A 53 9.76 2.40 9.61
CA PHE A 53 9.62 3.51 8.68
C PHE A 53 10.27 3.23 7.32
N GLU A 54 11.55 2.83 7.29
CA GLU A 54 12.25 2.51 6.05
C GLU A 54 11.58 1.36 5.30
N LYS A 55 11.11 0.34 6.03
CA LYS A 55 10.38 -0.78 5.43
C LYS A 55 9.05 -0.33 4.81
N MET A 56 8.31 0.54 5.50
CA MET A 56 7.06 1.12 4.99
C MET A 56 7.31 1.96 3.73
N ARG A 57 8.34 2.79 3.74
CA ARG A 57 8.75 3.61 2.59
C ARG A 57 9.13 2.74 1.39
N GLY A 58 9.95 1.71 1.60
CA GLY A 58 10.35 0.77 0.57
C GLY A 58 9.16 0.01 -0.03
N LEU A 59 8.24 -0.44 0.81
CA LEU A 59 7.05 -1.18 0.37
C LEU A 59 6.08 -0.29 -0.41
N LEU A 60 5.87 0.96 0.01
CA LEU A 60 5.09 1.95 -0.74
C LEU A 60 5.72 2.25 -2.11
N ALA A 61 7.03 2.45 -2.16
CA ALA A 61 7.73 2.72 -3.42
C ALA A 61 7.63 1.54 -4.39
N LEU A 62 7.74 0.30 -3.90
CA LEU A 62 7.54 -0.90 -4.70
C LEU A 62 6.12 -0.98 -5.25
N ALA A 63 5.11 -0.79 -4.40
CA ALA A 63 3.71 -0.82 -4.82
C ALA A 63 3.41 0.21 -5.92
N PHE A 64 3.89 1.45 -5.77
CA PHE A 64 3.74 2.49 -6.78
C PHE A 64 4.44 2.16 -8.10
N LYS A 65 5.65 1.61 -8.05
CA LYS A 65 6.39 1.21 -9.25
C LYS A 65 5.66 0.09 -9.99
N THR A 66 5.20 -0.93 -9.27
CA THR A 66 4.42 -2.03 -9.82
C THR A 66 3.12 -1.55 -10.48
N ILE A 67 2.42 -0.60 -9.85
CA ILE A 67 1.24 0.06 -10.43
C ILE A 67 1.59 0.84 -11.70
N GLN A 68 2.67 1.62 -11.70
CA GLN A 68 3.09 2.37 -12.88
C GLN A 68 3.48 1.45 -14.04
N GLU A 69 4.19 0.35 -13.75
CA GLU A 69 4.54 -0.66 -14.74
C GLU A 69 3.28 -1.34 -15.30
N SER A 70 2.36 -1.80 -14.44
CA SER A 70 1.06 -2.34 -14.87
C SER A 70 0.31 -1.34 -15.76
N SER A 71 0.24 -0.06 -15.40
CA SER A 71 -0.43 0.97 -16.21
C SER A 71 0.23 1.20 -17.56
N ARG A 72 1.55 0.98 -17.69
CA ARG A 72 2.27 1.09 -18.96
C ARG A 72 2.00 -0.10 -19.89
N TYR A 73 1.85 -1.30 -19.32
CA TYR A 73 1.65 -2.53 -20.11
C TYR A 73 0.19 -2.84 -20.40
N GLU A 74 -0.71 -2.61 -19.44
CA GLU A 74 -2.13 -2.98 -19.52
C GLU A 74 -3.06 -1.77 -19.77
N GLY A 75 -2.53 -0.56 -19.65
CA GLY A 75 -3.28 0.69 -19.76
C GLY A 75 -3.89 1.15 -18.43
N ALA A 76 -4.00 2.47 -18.26
CA ALA A 76 -4.41 3.10 -17.00
C ALA A 76 -5.77 2.62 -16.46
N GLU A 77 -6.70 2.28 -17.35
CA GLU A 77 -8.05 1.86 -16.98
C GLU A 77 -8.09 0.46 -16.35
N ALA A 78 -7.25 -0.46 -16.85
CA ALA A 78 -7.12 -1.81 -16.29
C ALA A 78 -6.48 -1.77 -14.90
N THR A 79 -5.40 -1.00 -14.75
CA THR A 79 -4.72 -0.81 -13.47
C THR A 79 -5.60 -0.11 -12.44
N ALA A 80 -6.41 0.88 -12.83
CA ALA A 80 -7.36 1.53 -11.93
C ALA A 80 -8.41 0.55 -11.38
N ARG A 81 -8.92 -0.37 -12.22
CA ARG A 81 -9.84 -1.43 -11.78
C ARG A 81 -9.19 -2.39 -10.78
N MET A 82 -7.93 -2.77 -11.02
CA MET A 82 -7.18 -3.63 -10.10
C MET A 82 -6.96 -2.96 -8.73
N ILE A 83 -6.51 -1.70 -8.73
CA ILE A 83 -6.32 -0.94 -7.48
C ILE A 83 -7.65 -0.81 -6.73
N HIS A 84 -8.73 -0.45 -7.43
CA HIS A 84 -10.05 -0.33 -6.82
C HIS A 84 -10.50 -1.67 -6.20
N HIS A 85 -10.28 -2.80 -6.87
CA HIS A 85 -10.60 -4.12 -6.35
C HIS A 85 -9.82 -4.44 -5.07
N ALA A 86 -8.50 -4.24 -5.08
CA ALA A 86 -7.65 -4.46 -3.90
C ALA A 86 -8.05 -3.57 -2.71
N VAL A 87 -8.40 -2.30 -2.95
CA VAL A 87 -8.88 -1.38 -1.91
C VAL A 87 -10.22 -1.84 -1.32
N GLN A 88 -11.16 -2.33 -2.13
CA GLN A 88 -12.44 -2.86 -1.66
C GLN A 88 -12.22 -4.11 -0.78
N ILE A 89 -11.40 -5.06 -1.21
CA ILE A 89 -11.07 -6.27 -0.43
C ILE A 89 -10.44 -5.89 0.92
N ALA A 90 -9.48 -4.96 0.93
CA ALA A 90 -8.83 -4.50 2.15
C ALA A 90 -9.82 -3.82 3.11
N ALA A 91 -10.76 -3.00 2.59
CA ALA A 91 -11.80 -2.36 3.39
C ALA A 91 -12.75 -3.39 4.03
N GLU A 92 -13.24 -4.35 3.26
CA GLU A 92 -14.14 -5.41 3.75
C GLU A 92 -13.50 -6.32 4.79
N ARG A 93 -12.17 -6.50 4.74
CA ARG A 93 -11.44 -7.28 5.74
C ARG A 93 -11.25 -6.49 7.03
N ARG A 94 -10.93 -5.19 6.94
CA ARG A 94 -10.79 -4.34 8.13
C ARG A 94 -12.08 -4.27 8.94
N ASP A 95 -13.22 -4.13 8.27
CA ASP A 95 -14.53 -4.05 8.94
C ASP A 95 -14.97 -5.40 9.54
N ARG A 96 -14.35 -6.51 9.12
CA ARG A 96 -14.53 -7.84 9.73
C ARG A 96 -13.71 -8.07 11.00
N TYR A 97 -12.68 -7.25 11.23
CA TYR A 97 -11.76 -7.37 12.37
C TYR A 97 -11.72 -6.13 13.27
N SER A 98 -12.65 -5.18 13.07
CA SER A 98 -12.92 -4.03 13.96
C SER A 98 -14.09 -4.30 14.90
#